data_AF-A0A1V6V9J3-F1
#
_entry.id   AF-A0A1V6V9J3-F1
#
_cell.length_a   1.000
_cell.length_b   1.000
_cell.length_c   1.000
_cell.angle_alpha   90.00
_cell.angle_beta   90.00
_cell.angle_gamma   90.00
#
_symmetry.space_group_name_H-M   'P 1'
#
loop_
_entity.id
_entity.type
_entity.pdbx_description
1 polymer ?
#
loop_
_entity_poly.entity_id
_entity_poly.type
_entity_poly.pdbx_seq_one_letter_code
_entity_poly.pdbx_strand_id
1 'polypeptide(L)'
;MVETRYYPEVITPSLPNLDMQGESRFENYDFANITHIVVHPSDTMMKNINAGAKANTSYNYDNKDYLKIMGKILSVKFFGNDYQLEWLDSQGVGRHTFIAFTNTEKKWERVQNQTPSDEKLEVVEVMFMPTNPREVRKAFWRPARDFVFGRVQARVKESSLEMIRLRVMWTRLTVSPRKLQKLRKGSASPESACLDI
;
A
#
# COMPACT_ATOMS: atom_id res chain seq x y z
N MET A 1 -3.17 50.12 -11.46
CA MET A 1 -4.08 48.99 -11.70
C MET A 1 -3.27 47.72 -11.57
N VAL A 2 -3.49 46.93 -10.52
CA VAL A 2 -2.78 45.67 -10.28
C VAL A 2 -3.74 44.53 -10.59
N GLU A 3 -3.45 43.79 -11.66
CA GLU A 3 -4.14 42.54 -12.02
C GLU A 3 -3.92 41.51 -10.91
N THR A 4 -4.99 41.20 -10.17
CA THR A 4 -5.04 40.02 -9.32
C THR A 4 -5.38 38.82 -10.19
N ARG A 5 -4.35 38.08 -10.61
CA ARG A 5 -4.52 36.77 -11.23
C ARG A 5 -5.04 35.80 -10.16
N TYR A 6 -6.36 35.67 -10.10
CA TYR A 6 -7.04 34.61 -9.36
C TYR A 6 -6.63 33.28 -10.01
N TYR A 7 -5.78 32.52 -9.33
CA TYR A 7 -5.59 31.11 -9.65
C TYR A 7 -6.91 30.41 -9.34
N PRO A 8 -7.46 29.57 -10.25
CA PRO A 8 -8.61 28.77 -9.91
C PRO A 8 -8.21 27.85 -8.75
N GLU A 9 -8.93 27.96 -7.62
CA GLU A 9 -8.92 26.95 -6.59
C GLU A 9 -9.06 25.59 -7.27
N VAL A 10 -8.10 24.70 -7.03
CA VAL A 10 -8.17 23.32 -7.49
C VAL A 10 -9.37 22.71 -6.76
N ILE A 11 -10.52 22.69 -7.43
CA ILE A 11 -11.73 22.01 -6.95
C ILE A 11 -11.36 20.54 -6.87
N THR A 12 -10.90 20.11 -5.69
CA THR A 12 -10.75 18.69 -5.42
C THR A 12 -12.16 18.11 -5.49
N PRO A 13 -12.42 17.13 -6.36
CA PRO A 13 -13.76 16.57 -6.48
C PRO A 13 -14.16 16.05 -5.11
N SER A 14 -15.29 16.56 -4.58
CA SER A 14 -15.78 16.20 -3.27
C SER A 14 -15.93 14.68 -3.19
N LEU A 15 -15.22 14.04 -2.25
CA LEU A 15 -15.35 12.61 -2.04
C LEU A 15 -16.80 12.28 -1.65
N PRO A 16 -17.36 11.17 -2.17
CA PRO A 16 -18.72 10.79 -1.81
C PRO A 16 -18.81 10.56 -0.31
N ASN A 17 -19.82 11.15 0.33
CA ASN A 17 -19.98 11.03 1.77
C ASN A 17 -20.27 9.57 2.15
N LEU A 18 -19.60 9.10 3.20
CA LEU A 18 -19.71 7.76 3.74
C LEU A 18 -20.09 7.85 5.22
N ASP A 19 -21.29 7.41 5.56
CA ASP A 19 -21.69 7.17 6.95
C ASP A 19 -21.08 5.82 7.38
N MET A 20 -20.28 5.83 8.45
CA MET A 20 -19.49 4.67 8.87
C MET A 20 -19.85 4.31 10.31
N GLN A 21 -20.37 3.11 10.50
CA GLN A 21 -20.84 2.61 11.79
C GLN A 21 -19.96 1.44 12.25
N GLY A 22 -19.57 1.45 13.53
CA GLY A 22 -18.86 0.32 14.15
C GLY A 22 -19.81 -0.57 14.93
N GLU A 23 -19.36 -1.77 15.29
CA GLU A 23 -20.04 -2.53 16.34
C GLU A 23 -19.86 -1.82 17.68
N SER A 24 -20.94 -1.66 18.45
CA SER A 24 -20.92 -0.96 19.74
C SER A 24 -19.90 -1.55 20.72
N ARG A 25 -19.67 -2.86 20.67
CA ARG A 25 -18.65 -3.54 21.49
C ARG A 25 -17.20 -3.12 21.17
N PHE A 26 -16.98 -2.36 20.10
CA PHE A 26 -15.68 -1.82 19.69
C PHE A 26 -15.66 -0.28 19.70
N GLU A 27 -16.56 0.38 20.43
CA GLU A 27 -16.58 1.85 20.53
C GLU A 27 -15.25 2.46 21.03
N ASN A 28 -14.52 1.74 21.89
CA ASN A 28 -13.22 2.17 22.42
C ASN A 28 -12.03 1.67 21.59
N TYR A 29 -12.25 1.24 20.34
CA TYR A 29 -11.18 0.75 19.49
C TYR A 29 -10.28 1.90 19.03
N ASP A 30 -8.98 1.78 19.28
CA ASP A 30 -8.02 2.81 18.93
C ASP A 30 -7.65 2.73 17.44
N PHE A 31 -8.19 3.66 16.65
CA PHE A 31 -7.91 3.76 15.22
C PHE A 31 -6.44 4.10 14.92
N ALA A 32 -5.69 4.71 15.84
CA ALA A 32 -4.28 5.00 15.64
C ALA A 32 -3.44 3.73 15.48
N ASN A 33 -3.90 2.59 16.01
CA ASN A 33 -3.21 1.31 15.90
C ASN A 33 -3.54 0.55 14.61
N ILE A 34 -4.54 0.98 13.82
CA ILE A 34 -4.93 0.28 12.60
C ILE A 34 -3.76 0.26 11.61
N THR A 35 -3.34 -0.96 11.27
CA THR A 35 -2.27 -1.20 10.31
C THR A 35 -2.80 -1.47 8.91
N HIS A 36 -3.94 -2.15 8.80
CA HIS A 36 -4.54 -2.52 7.53
C HIS A 36 -6.07 -2.42 7.59
N ILE A 37 -6.66 -2.07 6.46
CA ILE A 37 -8.11 -2.04 6.26
C ILE A 37 -8.45 -2.94 5.08
N VAL A 38 -9.36 -3.89 5.29
CA VAL A 38 -9.87 -4.78 4.26
C VAL A 38 -11.29 -4.42 3.93
N VAL A 39 -11.58 -4.29 2.65
CA VAL A 39 -12.90 -3.96 2.15
C VAL A 39 -13.50 -5.13 1.40
N HIS A 40 -14.80 -5.33 1.60
CA HIS A 40 -15.62 -6.25 0.83
C HIS A 40 -16.54 -5.45 -0.10
N PRO A 41 -16.06 -4.99 -1.27
CA PRO A 41 -16.93 -4.34 -2.24
C PRO A 41 -17.98 -5.31 -2.77
N SER A 42 -19.22 -4.85 -2.89
CA SER A 42 -20.21 -5.52 -3.72
C SER A 42 -20.06 -5.08 -5.18
N ASP A 43 -20.47 -5.93 -6.13
CA ASP A 43 -20.47 -5.57 -7.55
C ASP A 43 -21.29 -4.31 -7.82
N THR A 44 -22.43 -4.18 -7.14
CA THR A 44 -23.30 -3.01 -7.21
C THR A 44 -22.59 -1.75 -6.73
N MET A 45 -21.83 -1.85 -5.64
CA MET A 45 -21.05 -0.75 -5.11
C MET A 45 -19.95 -0.32 -6.10
N MET A 46 -19.21 -1.27 -6.66
CA MET A 46 -18.18 -0.96 -7.66
C MET A 46 -18.78 -0.27 -8.88
N LYS A 47 -19.93 -0.75 -9.36
CA LYS A 47 -20.68 -0.09 -10.44
C LYS A 47 -21.12 1.33 -10.07
N ASN A 48 -21.62 1.55 -8.85
CA ASN A 48 -22.08 2.86 -8.40
C ASN A 48 -20.91 3.86 -8.21
N ILE A 49 -19.74 3.41 -7.75
CA ILE A 49 -18.52 4.25 -7.70
C ILE A 49 -18.12 4.67 -9.11
N ASN A 50 -18.07 3.73 -10.03
CA ASN A 50 -17.69 4.00 -11.41
C ASN A 50 -18.70 4.90 -12.13
N ALA A 51 -20.00 4.70 -11.91
CA ALA A 51 -21.06 5.52 -12.50
C ALA A 51 -21.05 6.96 -11.96
N GLY A 52 -20.89 7.13 -10.64
CA GLY A 52 -20.79 8.45 -10.02
C GLY A 52 -19.53 9.22 -10.43
N ALA A 53 -18.41 8.52 -10.64
CA ALA A 53 -17.18 9.11 -11.17
C ALA A 53 -17.35 9.56 -12.63
N LYS A 54 -17.97 8.74 -13.48
CA LYS A 54 -18.25 9.06 -14.90
C LYS A 54 -19.24 10.21 -15.09
N ALA A 55 -20.15 10.44 -14.14
CA ALA A 55 -21.11 11.54 -14.22
C ALA A 55 -20.48 12.92 -13.96
N ASN A 56 -19.34 12.99 -13.25
CA ASN A 56 -18.69 14.24 -12.86
C ASN A 56 -17.46 14.61 -13.72
N THR A 57 -16.97 13.73 -14.59
CA THR A 57 -15.84 14.01 -15.48
C THR A 57 -15.87 13.14 -16.74
N SER A 58 -15.52 13.72 -17.90
CA SER A 58 -15.46 13.09 -19.22
C SER A 58 -14.33 12.06 -19.40
N TYR A 59 -13.77 11.53 -18.32
CA TYR A 59 -12.61 10.65 -18.37
C TYR A 59 -13.04 9.19 -18.32
N ASN A 60 -12.51 8.42 -19.26
CA ASN A 60 -12.68 6.98 -19.35
C ASN A 60 -11.90 6.33 -18.20
N TYR A 61 -12.55 6.21 -17.04
CA TYR A 61 -11.96 5.64 -15.83
C TYR A 61 -11.58 4.17 -16.09
N ASP A 62 -10.33 3.85 -15.80
CA ASP A 62 -9.75 2.51 -15.94
C ASP A 62 -10.29 1.62 -14.81
N ASN A 63 -10.29 0.29 -14.98
CA ASN A 63 -10.89 -0.67 -14.03
C ASN A 63 -10.20 -0.70 -12.63
N LYS A 64 -9.33 0.25 -12.31
CA LYS A 64 -8.62 0.36 -11.02
C LYS A 64 -8.86 1.68 -10.30
N ASP A 65 -9.52 2.66 -10.92
CA ASP A 65 -9.72 3.97 -10.31
C ASP A 65 -10.63 3.94 -9.09
N TYR A 66 -11.55 2.97 -9.03
CA TYR A 66 -12.36 2.74 -7.83
C TYR A 66 -11.49 2.39 -6.61
N LEU A 67 -10.34 1.72 -6.78
CA LEU A 67 -9.41 1.40 -5.68
C LEU A 67 -8.86 2.68 -5.06
N LYS A 68 -8.49 3.65 -5.90
CA LYS A 68 -7.97 4.95 -5.47
C LYS A 68 -9.04 5.77 -4.75
N ILE A 69 -10.25 5.81 -5.30
CA ILE A 69 -11.39 6.50 -4.67
C ILE A 69 -11.69 5.87 -3.30
N MET A 70 -11.70 4.54 -3.23
CA MET A 70 -11.95 3.79 -2.01
C MET A 70 -10.88 4.04 -0.94
N GLY A 71 -9.61 3.96 -1.31
CA GLY A 71 -8.50 4.26 -0.41
C GLY A 71 -8.63 5.68 0.17
N LYS A 72 -8.97 6.67 -0.66
CA LYS A 72 -9.18 8.06 -0.21
C LYS A 72 -10.34 8.19 0.78
N ILE A 73 -11.51 7.64 0.44
CA ILE A 73 -12.69 7.70 1.32
C ILE A 73 -12.38 7.09 2.68
N LEU A 74 -11.75 5.91 2.68
CA LEU A 74 -11.43 5.21 3.92
C LEU A 74 -10.34 5.92 4.71
N SER A 75 -9.34 6.50 4.04
CA SER A 75 -8.31 7.29 4.72
C SER A 75 -8.94 8.46 5.48
N VAL A 76 -9.84 9.20 4.81
CA VAL A 76 -10.51 10.35 5.43
C VAL A 76 -11.38 9.91 6.59
N LYS A 77 -12.07 8.76 6.46
CA LYS A 77 -13.01 8.29 7.48
C LYS A 77 -12.33 7.70 8.72
N PHE A 78 -11.20 7.01 8.56
CA PHE A 78 -10.48 6.43 9.70
C PHE A 78 -9.43 7.37 10.30
N PHE A 79 -8.82 8.25 9.50
CA PHE A 79 -7.64 9.02 9.90
C PHE A 79 -7.72 10.53 9.61
N GLY A 80 -8.81 11.01 8.99
CA GLY A 80 -9.00 12.44 8.73
C GLY A 80 -8.17 13.04 7.58
N ASN A 81 -7.40 12.23 6.84
CA ASN A 81 -6.64 12.66 5.65
C ASN A 81 -6.83 11.69 4.48
N ASP A 82 -6.55 12.09 3.24
CA ASP A 82 -6.88 11.28 2.05
C ASP A 82 -5.73 10.43 1.48
N TYR A 83 -4.55 10.41 2.12
CA TYR A 83 -3.33 9.78 1.60
C TYR A 83 -2.72 8.70 2.51
N GLN A 84 -3.32 8.45 3.68
CA GLN A 84 -2.78 7.51 4.66
C GLN A 84 -2.99 6.03 4.30
N LEU A 85 -3.87 5.71 3.37
CA LEU A 85 -4.03 4.33 2.88
C LEU A 85 -3.45 4.14 1.48
N GLU A 86 -2.61 3.14 1.36
CA GLU A 86 -2.09 2.64 0.09
C GLU A 86 -2.71 1.26 -0.22
N TRP A 87 -3.07 1.02 -1.48
CA TRP A 87 -3.55 -0.29 -1.90
C TRP A 87 -2.45 -1.34 -1.75
N LEU A 88 -2.74 -2.42 -1.01
CA LEU A 88 -1.83 -3.55 -0.81
C LEU A 88 -2.06 -4.64 -1.86
N ASP A 89 -3.30 -5.14 -1.92
CA ASP A 89 -3.67 -6.21 -2.83
C ASP A 89 -5.19 -6.34 -2.99
N SER A 90 -5.61 -7.02 -4.04
CA SER A 90 -7.00 -7.40 -4.29
C SER A 90 -7.10 -8.89 -4.57
N GLN A 91 -7.82 -9.63 -3.74
CA GLN A 91 -7.97 -11.08 -3.88
C GLN A 91 -9.44 -11.48 -4.05
N GLY A 92 -9.74 -12.23 -5.11
CA GLY A 92 -11.05 -12.87 -5.28
C GLY A 92 -11.15 -14.17 -4.49
N VAL A 93 -12.20 -14.34 -3.71
CA VAL A 93 -12.56 -15.60 -3.05
C VAL A 93 -14.01 -15.93 -3.41
N GLY A 94 -14.18 -16.93 -4.27
CA GLY A 94 -15.50 -17.28 -4.81
C GLY A 94 -16.09 -16.11 -5.60
N ARG A 95 -17.25 -15.60 -5.15
CA ARG A 95 -17.94 -14.44 -5.76
C ARG A 95 -17.59 -13.11 -5.12
N HIS A 96 -16.72 -13.09 -4.11
CA HIS A 96 -16.41 -11.90 -3.35
C HIS A 96 -14.97 -11.46 -3.62
N THR A 97 -14.78 -10.17 -3.82
CA THR A 97 -13.44 -9.56 -3.91
C THR A 97 -13.11 -8.93 -2.57
N PHE A 98 -11.88 -9.13 -2.11
CA PHE A 98 -11.32 -8.53 -0.91
C PHE A 98 -10.27 -7.54 -1.35
N ILE A 99 -10.33 -6.31 -0.86
CA ILE A 99 -9.34 -5.27 -1.19
C ILE A 99 -8.67 -4.86 0.11
N ALA A 100 -7.37 -5.09 0.19
CA ALA A 100 -6.58 -4.70 1.35
C ALA A 100 -5.88 -3.37 1.09
N PHE A 101 -5.88 -2.53 2.10
CA PHE A 101 -5.13 -1.28 2.18
C PHE A 101 -4.19 -1.32 3.38
N THR A 102 -3.01 -0.74 3.21
CA THR A 102 -2.00 -0.59 4.26
C THR A 102 -1.93 0.86 4.71
N ASN A 103 -1.88 1.07 6.03
CA ASN A 103 -1.61 2.38 6.62
C ASN A 103 -0.14 2.76 6.39
N THR A 104 0.09 3.86 5.66
CA THR A 104 1.43 4.30 5.24
C THR A 104 2.26 4.85 6.39
N GLU A 105 1.64 5.47 7.40
CA GLU A 105 2.34 5.92 8.61
C GLU A 105 2.94 4.72 9.35
N LYS A 106 2.15 3.66 9.53
CA LYS A 106 2.60 2.41 10.16
C LYS A 106 3.59 1.62 9.30
N LYS A 107 3.46 1.70 7.98
CA LYS A 107 4.44 1.12 7.05
C LYS A 107 5.82 1.76 7.22
N TRP A 108 5.88 3.08 7.44
CA TRP A 108 7.16 3.79 7.61
C TRP A 108 7.86 3.45 8.92
N GLU A 109 7.11 3.38 10.03
CA GLU A 109 7.61 2.90 11.33
C GLU A 109 8.29 1.53 11.19
N ARG A 110 7.68 0.60 10.45
CA ARG A 110 8.24 -0.74 10.17
C ARG A 110 9.55 -0.73 9.40
N VAL A 111 9.67 0.15 8.41
CA VAL A 111 10.88 0.22 7.56
C VAL A 111 12.07 0.78 8.37
N GLN A 112 11.80 1.70 9.30
CA GLN A 112 12.84 2.30 10.13
C GLN A 112 13.34 1.37 11.25
N ASN A 113 12.45 0.55 11.84
CA ASN A 113 12.79 -0.24 13.04
C ASN A 113 13.60 -1.52 12.79
N GLN A 114 13.93 -1.86 11.53
CA GLN A 114 14.85 -2.94 11.06
C GLN A 114 14.70 -4.35 11.65
N THR A 115 13.78 -4.56 12.57
CA THR A 115 13.47 -5.84 13.17
C THR A 115 12.16 -6.30 12.55
N PRO A 116 12.10 -7.52 11.99
CA PRO A 116 10.83 -8.19 11.74
C PRO A 116 10.29 -8.64 13.10
N SER A 117 10.09 -7.68 14.00
CA SER A 117 9.24 -7.89 15.16
C SER A 117 7.90 -8.32 14.60
N ASP A 118 7.30 -9.36 15.20
CA ASP A 118 5.90 -9.74 15.03
C ASP A 118 5.00 -8.60 15.53
N GLU A 119 5.15 -7.42 14.93
CA GLU A 119 4.37 -6.24 15.23
C GLU A 119 2.92 -6.61 14.98
N LYS A 120 2.15 -6.47 16.06
CA LYS A 120 0.76 -6.85 16.14
C LYS A 120 0.02 -6.19 14.98
N LEU A 121 -0.33 -6.98 13.98
CA LEU A 121 -1.20 -6.51 12.92
C LEU A 121 -2.55 -6.19 13.56
N GLU A 122 -3.00 -4.95 13.41
CA GLU A 122 -4.38 -4.58 13.69
C GLU A 122 -5.06 -4.39 12.34
N VAL A 123 -5.97 -5.31 12.03
CA VAL A 123 -6.66 -5.37 10.73
C VAL A 123 -8.13 -5.13 10.98
N VAL A 124 -8.72 -4.19 10.24
CA VAL A 124 -10.16 -3.89 10.29
C VAL A 124 -10.81 -4.31 8.99
N GLU A 125 -11.99 -4.93 9.09
CA GLU A 125 -12.86 -5.20 7.96
C GLU A 125 -13.91 -4.10 7.82
N VAL A 126 -14.11 -3.64 6.58
CA VAL A 126 -15.14 -2.69 6.20
C VAL A 126 -16.08 -3.34 5.20
N MET A 127 -17.36 -3.37 5.55
CA MET A 127 -18.45 -3.91 4.76
C MET A 127 -19.35 -2.77 4.32
N PHE A 128 -19.49 -2.56 3.01
CA PHE A 128 -20.39 -1.55 2.48
C PHE A 128 -21.81 -2.11 2.41
N MET A 129 -22.76 -1.36 2.95
CA MET A 129 -24.16 -1.72 2.85
C MET A 129 -24.67 -1.38 1.44
N PRO A 130 -25.57 -2.19 0.87
CA PRO A 130 -26.29 -1.79 -0.33
C PRO A 130 -27.08 -0.51 -0.04
N THR A 131 -26.74 0.59 -0.70
CA THR A 131 -27.51 1.84 -0.62
C THR A 131 -27.96 2.26 -2.01
N ASN A 132 -29.08 2.98 -2.06
CA ASN A 132 -29.52 3.63 -3.29
C ASN A 132 -28.44 4.67 -3.70
N PRO A 133 -28.07 4.79 -4.99
CA PRO A 133 -27.09 5.78 -5.44
C PRO A 133 -27.43 7.24 -5.09
N ARG A 134 -28.69 7.54 -4.75
CA ARG A 134 -29.14 8.88 -4.27
C ARG A 134 -29.01 9.08 -2.77
N GLU A 135 -28.74 8.02 -2.01
CA GLU A 135 -28.60 8.05 -0.55
C GLU A 135 -27.14 8.12 -0.13
N VAL A 136 -26.90 8.67 1.07
CA VAL A 136 -25.58 8.63 1.70
C VAL A 136 -25.14 7.17 1.82
N ARG A 137 -23.93 6.87 1.34
CA ARG A 137 -23.40 5.51 1.41
C ARG A 137 -23.19 5.14 2.87
N LYS A 138 -23.53 3.91 3.22
CA LYS A 138 -23.35 3.38 4.57
C LYS A 138 -22.32 2.27 4.53
N ALA A 139 -21.38 2.30 5.46
CA ALA A 139 -20.44 1.22 5.70
C ALA A 139 -20.46 0.83 7.17
N PHE A 140 -20.11 -0.42 7.40
CA PHE A 140 -19.94 -1.00 8.70
C PHE A 140 -18.51 -1.47 8.86
N TRP A 141 -17.92 -1.26 10.04
CA TRP A 141 -16.58 -1.74 10.33
C TRP A 141 -16.53 -2.60 11.59
N ARG A 142 -15.55 -3.51 11.62
CA ARG A 142 -15.20 -4.32 12.78
C ARG A 142 -13.75 -4.78 12.70
N PRO A 143 -13.12 -5.24 13.80
CA PRO A 143 -11.90 -6.02 13.73
C PRO A 143 -12.05 -7.20 12.77
N ALA A 144 -10.98 -7.50 12.03
CA ALA A 144 -10.99 -8.56 11.04
C ALA A 144 -11.18 -9.94 11.70
N ARG A 145 -11.93 -10.79 11.03
CA ARG A 145 -12.07 -12.21 11.37
C ARG A 145 -10.77 -12.93 11.06
N ASP A 146 -10.51 -14.03 11.77
CA ASP A 146 -9.29 -14.84 11.63
C ASP A 146 -8.94 -15.18 10.18
N PHE A 147 -9.96 -15.50 9.37
CA PHE A 147 -9.76 -15.78 7.95
C PHE A 147 -9.18 -14.58 7.19
N VAL A 148 -9.77 -13.40 7.35
CA VAL A 148 -9.32 -12.18 6.67
C VAL A 148 -7.98 -11.73 7.21
N PHE A 149 -7.81 -11.79 8.53
CA PHE A 149 -6.55 -11.50 9.20
C PHE A 149 -5.42 -12.37 8.66
N GLY A 150 -5.61 -13.70 8.59
CA GLY A 150 -4.61 -14.64 8.11
C GLY A 150 -4.19 -14.37 6.65
N ARG A 151 -5.13 -13.92 5.81
CA ARG A 151 -4.84 -13.53 4.41
C ARG A 151 -3.95 -12.29 4.35
N VAL A 152 -4.29 -11.24 5.11
CA VAL A 152 -3.47 -10.02 5.19
C VAL A 152 -2.08 -10.35 5.73
N GLN A 153 -2.01 -11.16 6.79
CA GLN A 153 -0.73 -11.57 7.38
C GLN A 153 0.14 -12.35 6.38
N ALA A 154 -0.44 -13.29 5.64
CA ALA A 154 0.29 -14.04 4.61
C ALA A 154 0.83 -13.11 3.52
N ARG A 155 0.01 -12.16 3.05
CA ARG A 155 0.43 -11.22 2.00
C ARG A 155 1.53 -10.27 2.48
N VAL A 156 1.40 -9.73 3.69
CA VAL A 156 2.43 -8.87 4.29
C VAL A 156 3.76 -9.63 4.42
N LYS A 157 3.73 -10.89 4.91
CA LYS A 157 4.92 -11.73 5.01
C LYS A 157 5.57 -11.98 3.64
N GLU A 158 4.78 -12.28 2.62
CA GLU A 158 5.27 -12.47 1.26
C GLU A 158 5.92 -11.20 0.71
N SER A 159 5.27 -10.04 0.83
CA SER A 159 5.83 -8.75 0.41
C SER A 159 7.12 -8.41 1.17
N SER A 160 7.21 -8.71 2.47
CA SER A 160 8.44 -8.54 3.24
C SER A 160 9.57 -9.42 2.71
N LEU A 161 9.29 -10.68 2.36
CA LEU A 161 10.29 -11.59 1.77
C LEU A 161 10.76 -11.12 0.40
N GLU A 162 9.86 -10.62 -0.44
CA GLU A 162 10.23 -10.00 -1.73
C GLU A 162 11.16 -8.81 -1.54
N MET A 163 10.84 -7.92 -0.59
CA MET A 163 11.69 -6.76 -0.26
C MET A 163 13.06 -7.17 0.27
N ILE A 164 13.15 -8.22 1.12
CA ILE A 164 14.41 -8.77 1.58
C ILE A 164 15.22 -9.33 0.40
N ARG A 165 14.59 -10.10 -0.49
CA ARG A 165 15.24 -10.66 -1.69
C ARG A 165 15.78 -9.56 -2.59
N LEU A 166 14.99 -8.53 -2.86
CA LEU A 166 15.44 -7.37 -3.62
C LEU A 166 16.63 -6.73 -2.89
N ARG A 167 16.55 -6.42 -1.60
CA ARG A 167 17.67 -5.82 -0.87
C ARG A 167 18.96 -6.64 -0.94
N VAL A 168 18.87 -7.97 -0.79
CA VAL A 168 20.01 -8.89 -0.94
C VAL A 168 20.57 -8.86 -2.37
N MET A 169 19.70 -8.89 -3.38
CA MET A 169 20.10 -8.85 -4.78
C MET A 169 20.79 -7.52 -5.13
N TRP A 170 20.22 -6.39 -4.71
CA TRP A 170 20.81 -5.07 -4.87
C TRP A 170 22.14 -4.94 -4.15
N THR A 171 22.27 -5.50 -2.93
CA THR A 171 23.55 -5.54 -2.20
C THR A 171 24.60 -6.39 -2.92
N ARG A 172 24.21 -7.51 -3.54
CA ARG A 172 25.11 -8.34 -4.36
C ARG A 172 25.51 -7.65 -5.67
N LEU A 173 24.64 -6.83 -6.25
CA LEU A 173 24.93 -6.06 -7.46
C LEU A 173 25.79 -4.84 -7.18
N THR A 174 25.66 -4.19 -6.01
CA THR A 174 26.55 -3.10 -5.59
C THR A 174 27.89 -3.61 -5.06
N VAL A 175 27.98 -4.88 -4.68
CA VAL A 175 29.21 -5.57 -4.30
C VAL A 175 29.73 -6.41 -5.47
N SER A 176 30.42 -5.80 -6.43
CA SER A 176 31.24 -6.51 -7.42
C SER A 176 32.41 -5.62 -7.92
N PRO A 177 33.56 -6.16 -8.35
CA PRO A 177 34.52 -6.99 -7.63
C PRO A 177 35.89 -6.26 -7.56
N ARG A 178 36.11 -5.39 -6.57
CA ARG A 178 37.39 -4.65 -6.45
C ARG A 178 38.57 -5.45 -5.88
N LYS A 179 38.47 -6.78 -5.75
CA LYS A 179 39.56 -7.63 -5.26
C LYS A 179 39.78 -8.86 -6.12
N LEU A 180 40.11 -8.66 -7.39
CA LEU A 180 40.73 -9.69 -8.23
C LEU A 180 41.73 -9.09 -9.23
N GLN A 181 42.50 -8.10 -8.78
CA GLN A 181 43.73 -7.66 -9.43
C GLN A 181 44.77 -7.29 -8.36
N LYS A 182 45.29 -8.29 -7.64
CA LYS A 182 46.57 -8.16 -6.92
C LYS A 182 47.12 -9.56 -6.65
N LEU A 183 47.46 -10.26 -7.72
CA LEU A 183 48.36 -11.42 -7.70
C LEU A 183 48.82 -11.72 -9.13
N ARG A 184 49.41 -10.72 -9.81
CA ARG A 184 50.37 -11.01 -10.86
C ARG A 184 51.74 -10.80 -10.24
N LYS A 185 52.36 -11.95 -9.95
CA LYS A 185 53.75 -12.14 -9.55
C LYS A 185 54.64 -11.20 -10.37
N GLY A 186 55.49 -10.45 -9.68
CA GLY A 186 56.70 -9.92 -10.27
C GLY A 186 57.59 -11.11 -10.65
N SER A 187 57.99 -11.18 -11.90
CA SER A 187 59.17 -11.90 -12.33
C SER A 187 59.94 -10.94 -13.21
N ALA A 188 61.01 -10.40 -12.63
CA ALA A 188 62.01 -9.63 -13.32
C ALA A 188 62.65 -10.46 -14.43
N SER A 189 63.08 -9.76 -15.48
CA SER A 189 64.04 -10.20 -16.49
C SER A 189 64.73 -8.91 -16.98
N PRO A 190 65.93 -8.93 -17.57
CA PRO A 190 66.90 -10.01 -17.79
C PRO A 190 68.31 -9.64 -17.25
N GLU A 191 69.21 -10.61 -17.08
CA GLU A 191 70.62 -10.36 -17.42
C GLU A 191 71.40 -11.67 -17.62
N SER A 192 72.14 -11.68 -18.72
CA SER A 192 73.00 -12.74 -19.23
C SER A 192 74.34 -12.80 -18.49
N ALA A 193 74.92 -14.00 -18.44
CA ALA A 193 76.28 -14.35 -18.88
C ALA A 193 77.05 -15.25 -17.88
N CYS A 194 77.35 -16.46 -18.37
CA CYS A 194 78.67 -17.08 -18.42
C CYS A 194 79.46 -17.48 -17.15
N LEU A 195 79.86 -18.77 -17.20
CA LEU A 195 81.18 -19.39 -16.89
C LEU A 195 81.31 -20.28 -15.63
N ASP A 196 81.73 -21.52 -15.96
CA ASP A 196 82.63 -22.48 -15.29
C ASP A 196 82.17 -23.10 -13.95
N ILE A 197 82.22 -24.44 -13.73
CA ILE A 197 83.19 -25.48 -14.12
C ILE A 197 82.46 -26.80 -14.47
#